data_AF-A0A0P6VC24-F1
#
_entry.id   AF-A0A0P6VC24-F1
#
_cell.length_a   1.000
_cell.length_b   1.000
_cell.length_c   1.000
_cell.angle_alpha   90.00
_cell.angle_beta   90.00
_cell.angle_gamma   90.00
#
_symmetry.space_group_name_H-M   'P 1'
#
loop_
_entity.id
_entity.type
_entity.pdbx_description
1 polymer ?
#
loop_
_entity_poly.entity_id
_entity_poly.type
_entity_poly.pdbx_seq_one_letter_code
_entity_poly.pdbx_strand_id
1 'polypeptide(L)'
;MQDFIQALEHAERQGIQYPAAKLDQQFQPQMVAAQNHIHPKLDVKVFEASRSEPDALRQAIVNTRRGERWRAVVNVERIDGKRAVSHGVAVEVLGGRGKVSVLAVDSVWGCTDTLAVMTAALKGVKNATLTILNTGTQQDFVSCKIFALAKAMADAGDLMVDLHKKNFGGEIVGTGDTINDVDLTIARGSDVLDARFFQHTMSKHVFDDLPVHIREPLEESFVQNFREMEVAGMPRAYNTSIEQERLKYLRDALAQCPGPQGIHEVPLS
;
A
#
# COMPACT_ATOMS: atom_id res chain seq x y z
N MET A 1 -0.04 -0.81 21.33
CA MET A 1 -1.05 -0.54 20.28
C MET A 1 -2.16 0.37 20.81
N GLN A 2 -2.82 0.05 21.93
CA GLN A 2 -3.83 0.92 22.54
C GLN A 2 -3.35 2.38 22.77
N ASP A 3 -2.16 2.56 23.37
CA ASP A 3 -1.60 3.91 23.59
C ASP A 3 -1.34 4.66 22.28
N PHE A 4 -0.98 3.95 21.22
CA PHE A 4 -0.77 4.54 19.89
C PHE A 4 -2.10 5.02 19.29
N ILE A 5 -3.16 4.22 19.39
CA ILE A 5 -4.52 4.61 18.98
C ILE A 5 -4.95 5.88 19.72
N GLN A 6 -4.78 5.92 21.05
CA GLN A 6 -5.13 7.10 21.86
C GLN A 6 -4.32 8.35 21.46
N ALA A 7 -3.04 8.17 21.15
CA ALA A 7 -2.18 9.27 20.70
C ALA A 7 -2.60 9.82 19.32
N LEU A 8 -2.99 8.94 18.39
CA LEU A 8 -3.55 9.33 17.09
C LEU A 8 -4.86 10.12 17.26
N GLU A 9 -5.80 9.62 18.07
CA GLU A 9 -7.08 10.29 18.34
C GLU A 9 -6.89 11.64 19.07
N HIS A 10 -5.86 11.75 19.91
CA HIS A 10 -5.50 13.02 20.54
C HIS A 10 -4.95 14.02 19.53
N ALA A 11 -4.03 13.60 18.67
CA ALA A 11 -3.43 14.46 17.65
C ALA A 11 -4.48 14.92 16.63
N GLU A 12 -5.39 14.04 16.21
CA GLU A 12 -6.50 14.39 15.31
C GLU A 12 -7.39 15.47 15.91
N ARG A 13 -7.75 15.37 17.20
CA ARG A 13 -8.53 16.41 17.90
C ARG A 13 -7.82 17.76 17.98
N GLN A 14 -6.49 17.76 17.90
CA GLN A 14 -5.67 18.97 17.89
C GLN A 14 -5.38 19.49 16.47
N GLY A 15 -5.82 18.77 15.43
CA GLY A 15 -5.48 19.07 14.04
C GLY A 15 -4.00 18.88 13.72
N ILE A 16 -3.29 18.03 14.47
CA ILE A 16 -1.86 17.79 14.30
C ILE A 16 -1.67 16.43 13.62
N GLN A 17 -0.81 16.40 12.60
CA GLN A 17 -0.39 15.15 12.01
C GLN A 17 0.57 14.43 12.96
N TYR A 18 0.16 13.27 13.48
CA TYR A 18 0.99 12.44 14.32
C TYR A 18 2.14 11.80 13.51
N PRO A 19 3.38 11.72 14.04
CA PRO A 19 4.51 11.07 13.38
C PRO A 19 4.39 9.53 13.40
N ALA A 20 3.39 9.01 12.70
CA ALA A 20 2.94 7.62 12.78
C ALA A 20 3.88 6.61 12.11
N ALA A 21 4.72 7.05 11.16
CA ALA A 21 5.40 6.17 10.20
C ALA A 21 6.15 4.98 10.85
N LYS A 22 6.88 5.22 11.95
CA LYS A 22 7.64 4.17 12.66
C LYS A 22 6.71 3.15 13.34
N LEU A 23 5.65 3.62 13.99
CA LEU A 23 4.68 2.75 14.66
C LEU A 23 3.79 2.02 13.65
N ASP A 24 3.42 2.68 12.54
CA ASP A 24 2.72 2.06 11.42
C ASP A 24 3.54 0.89 10.86
N GLN A 25 4.86 1.06 10.65
CA GLN A 25 5.74 -0.05 10.22
C GLN A 25 5.82 -1.16 11.28
N GLN A 26 5.96 -0.80 12.56
CA GLN A 26 6.05 -1.78 13.66
C GLN A 26 4.79 -2.65 13.78
N PHE A 27 3.60 -2.08 13.59
CA PHE A 27 2.32 -2.77 13.75
C PHE A 27 1.74 -3.32 12.44
N GLN A 28 2.39 -3.07 11.29
CA GLN A 28 1.88 -3.49 9.99
C GLN A 28 1.64 -5.00 9.88
N PRO A 29 2.53 -5.89 10.38
CA PRO A 29 2.26 -7.33 10.33
C PRO A 29 0.96 -7.72 11.05
N GLN A 30 0.67 -7.11 12.21
CA GLN A 30 -0.56 -7.36 12.97
C GLN A 30 -1.79 -6.79 12.25
N MET A 31 -1.67 -5.60 11.64
CA MET A 31 -2.72 -5.03 10.79
C MET A 31 -3.05 -5.95 9.63
N VAL A 32 -2.03 -6.45 8.90
CA VAL A 32 -2.23 -7.39 7.79
C VAL A 32 -2.84 -8.70 8.27
N ALA A 33 -2.35 -9.28 9.37
CA ALA A 33 -2.90 -10.52 9.91
C ALA A 33 -4.38 -10.38 10.28
N ALA A 34 -4.77 -9.27 10.91
CA ALA A 34 -6.16 -9.00 11.25
C ALA A 34 -7.03 -8.82 10.00
N GLN A 35 -6.54 -8.07 9.00
CA GLN A 35 -7.27 -7.91 7.74
C GLN A 35 -7.42 -9.23 6.99
N ASN A 36 -6.42 -10.11 6.99
CA ASN A 36 -6.54 -11.45 6.41
C ASN A 36 -7.52 -12.34 7.19
N HIS A 37 -7.64 -12.17 8.51
CA HIS A 37 -8.66 -12.88 9.28
C HIS A 37 -10.08 -12.42 8.93
N ILE A 38 -10.28 -11.10 8.77
CA ILE A 38 -11.57 -10.51 8.41
C ILE A 38 -11.92 -10.78 6.93
N HIS A 39 -10.92 -10.79 6.05
CA HIS A 39 -11.04 -10.97 4.62
C HIS A 39 -10.17 -12.15 4.11
N PRO A 40 -10.55 -13.41 4.41
CA PRO A 40 -9.69 -14.58 4.18
C PRO A 40 -9.38 -14.87 2.70
N LYS A 41 -10.11 -14.26 1.76
CA LYS A 41 -9.87 -14.43 0.32
C LYS A 41 -8.72 -13.57 -0.21
N LEU A 42 -8.26 -12.57 0.53
CA LEU A 42 -7.26 -11.62 0.04
C LEU A 42 -5.83 -12.10 0.28
N ASP A 43 -5.56 -12.79 1.41
CA ASP A 43 -4.27 -13.38 1.78
C ASP A 43 -3.06 -12.47 1.47
N VAL A 44 -3.10 -11.25 2.03
CA VAL A 44 -2.05 -10.25 1.86
C VAL A 44 -0.78 -10.68 2.61
N LYS A 45 0.34 -10.70 1.90
CA LYS A 45 1.67 -10.98 2.48
C LYS A 45 2.38 -9.68 2.87
N VAL A 46 3.42 -9.75 3.71
CA VAL A 46 4.29 -8.62 4.02
C VAL A 46 5.73 -8.98 3.70
N PHE A 47 6.42 -8.11 2.96
CA PHE A 47 7.85 -8.26 2.66
C PHE A 47 8.60 -6.99 3.04
N GLU A 48 9.77 -7.15 3.64
CA GLU A 48 10.80 -6.12 3.65
C GLU A 48 11.73 -6.37 2.47
N ALA A 49 12.12 -5.32 1.75
CA ALA A 49 13.00 -5.43 0.60
C ALA A 49 13.93 -4.22 0.51
N SER A 50 15.18 -4.46 0.12
CA SER A 50 16.13 -3.42 -0.24
C SER A 50 16.82 -3.74 -1.56
N ARG A 51 17.61 -2.79 -2.06
CA ARG A 51 18.42 -3.00 -3.27
C ARG A 51 19.47 -4.11 -3.08
N SER A 52 20.01 -4.26 -1.86
CA SER A 52 21.05 -5.24 -1.55
C SER A 52 20.50 -6.57 -1.07
N GLU A 53 19.32 -6.58 -0.43
CA GLU A 53 18.71 -7.77 0.17
C GLU A 53 17.25 -7.97 -0.28
N PRO A 54 16.97 -8.16 -1.59
CA PRO A 54 15.60 -8.38 -2.07
C PRO A 54 15.18 -9.85 -2.04
N ASP A 55 15.98 -10.75 -1.45
CA ASP A 55 15.92 -12.19 -1.72
C ASP A 55 14.60 -12.86 -1.32
N ALA A 56 13.97 -12.46 -0.20
CA ALA A 56 12.69 -13.02 0.20
C ALA A 56 11.57 -12.69 -0.80
N LEU A 57 11.49 -11.43 -1.23
CA LEU A 57 10.54 -10.98 -2.25
C LEU A 57 10.83 -11.65 -3.60
N ARG A 58 12.11 -11.67 -4.02
CA ARG A 58 12.54 -12.33 -5.26
C ARG A 58 12.15 -13.82 -5.25
N GLN A 59 12.44 -14.53 -4.17
CA GLN A 59 12.16 -15.96 -4.07
C GLN A 59 10.65 -16.23 -4.14
N ALA A 60 9.82 -15.40 -3.50
CA ALA A 60 8.36 -15.49 -3.63
C ALA A 60 7.89 -15.29 -5.08
N ILE A 61 8.44 -14.30 -5.79
CA ILE A 61 8.13 -14.03 -7.19
C ILE A 61 8.55 -15.21 -8.07
N VAL A 62 9.79 -15.70 -7.93
CA VAL A 62 10.34 -16.82 -8.72
C VAL A 62 9.52 -18.10 -8.51
N ASN A 63 9.03 -18.34 -7.29
CA ASN A 63 8.26 -19.53 -6.96
C ASN A 63 6.79 -19.46 -7.39
N THR A 64 6.33 -18.33 -7.94
CA THR A 64 4.93 -18.16 -8.34
C THR A 64 4.59 -19.07 -9.51
N ARG A 65 3.68 -20.02 -9.28
CA ARG A 65 3.29 -21.02 -10.29
C ARG A 65 2.36 -20.41 -11.33
N ARG A 66 2.23 -21.09 -12.47
CA ARG A 66 1.26 -20.71 -13.51
C ARG A 66 -0.16 -20.66 -12.92
N GLY A 67 -0.83 -19.52 -13.07
CA GLY A 67 -2.18 -19.28 -12.55
C GLY A 67 -2.23 -18.94 -11.06
N GLU A 68 -1.11 -19.01 -10.35
CA GLU A 68 -1.02 -18.54 -8.98
C GLU A 68 -0.97 -17.01 -8.97
N ARG A 69 -1.78 -16.43 -8.08
CA ARG A 69 -1.86 -14.99 -7.86
C ARG A 69 -1.79 -14.72 -6.37
N TRP A 70 -1.00 -13.73 -5.99
CA TRP A 70 -0.92 -13.28 -4.61
C TRP A 70 -0.64 -11.78 -4.56
N ARG A 71 -0.97 -11.19 -3.42
CA ARG A 71 -0.80 -9.77 -3.15
C ARG A 71 0.03 -9.57 -1.89
N ALA A 72 0.70 -8.44 -1.80
CA ALA A 72 1.55 -8.11 -0.68
C ALA A 72 1.61 -6.62 -0.42
N VAL A 73 1.96 -6.27 0.81
CA VAL A 73 2.58 -5.00 1.13
C VAL A 73 4.10 -5.20 1.14
N VAL A 74 4.81 -4.41 0.35
CA VAL A 74 6.26 -4.40 0.28
C VAL A 74 6.78 -3.11 0.91
N ASN A 75 7.62 -3.28 1.91
CA ASN A 75 8.32 -2.23 2.61
C ASN A 75 9.70 -2.06 1.98
N VAL A 76 9.83 -1.05 1.11
CA VAL A 76 11.06 -0.78 0.36
C VAL A 76 12.00 0.13 1.16
N GLU A 77 13.25 -0.29 1.35
CA GLU A 77 14.27 0.52 2.02
C GLU A 77 14.52 1.82 1.23
N ARG A 78 14.62 2.94 1.96
CA ARG A 78 14.93 4.25 1.35
C ARG A 78 16.40 4.36 0.98
N ILE A 79 16.69 4.82 -0.24
CA ILE A 79 18.05 4.92 -0.80
C ILE A 79 18.91 5.89 0.01
N ASP A 80 18.35 7.02 0.44
CA ASP A 80 19.12 8.12 1.06
C ASP A 80 19.17 8.06 2.60
N GLY A 81 18.74 6.95 3.21
CA GLY A 81 18.70 6.86 4.68
C GLY A 81 18.72 5.43 5.20
N LYS A 82 19.92 4.90 5.48
CA LYS A 82 20.05 3.68 6.27
C LYS A 82 19.32 3.87 7.60
N ARG A 83 18.35 2.99 7.91
CA ARG A 83 17.43 3.05 9.07
C ARG A 83 16.31 4.08 9.00
N ALA A 84 16.12 4.78 7.88
CA ALA A 84 14.89 5.53 7.67
C ALA A 84 13.69 4.56 7.62
N VAL A 85 12.52 5.03 8.05
CA VAL A 85 11.28 4.26 7.89
C VAL A 85 11.09 3.95 6.41
N SER A 86 10.90 2.67 6.09
CA SER A 86 10.78 2.20 4.71
C SER A 86 9.57 2.84 4.03
N HIS A 87 9.57 2.93 2.71
CA HIS A 87 8.38 3.31 1.94
C HIS A 87 7.48 2.09 1.74
N GLY A 88 6.16 2.26 1.76
CA GLY A 88 5.19 1.17 1.62
C GLY A 88 4.58 1.16 0.22
N VAL A 89 4.56 -0.02 -0.41
CA VAL A 89 4.01 -0.23 -1.76
C VAL A 89 3.11 -1.46 -1.77
N ALA A 90 1.96 -1.39 -2.44
CA ALA A 90 1.13 -2.57 -2.69
C ALA A 90 1.63 -3.29 -3.94
N VAL A 91 1.79 -4.60 -3.87
CA VAL A 91 2.27 -5.42 -4.99
C VAL A 91 1.31 -6.57 -5.24
N GLU A 92 0.91 -6.78 -6.49
CA GLU A 92 0.23 -8.00 -6.93
C GLU A 92 1.09 -8.73 -7.97
N VAL A 93 1.13 -10.05 -7.87
CA VAL A 93 1.94 -10.92 -8.72
C VAL A 93 1.08 -12.02 -9.31
N LEU A 94 1.24 -12.27 -10.61
CA LEU A 94 0.59 -13.36 -11.34
C LEU A 94 1.62 -14.19 -12.11
N GLY A 95 1.59 -15.50 -11.90
CA GLY A 95 2.42 -16.45 -12.65
C GLY A 95 1.79 -16.81 -14.01
N GLY A 96 2.56 -16.62 -15.08
CA GLY A 96 2.19 -16.96 -16.46
C GLY A 96 2.87 -18.24 -16.97
N ARG A 97 2.85 -18.46 -18.30
CA ARG A 97 3.55 -19.57 -18.93
C ARG A 97 5.05 -19.25 -19.07
N GLY A 98 5.83 -19.58 -18.05
CA GLY A 98 7.29 -19.34 -18.05
C GLY A 98 7.66 -17.85 -17.98
N LYS A 99 6.74 -17.01 -17.48
CA LYS A 99 6.90 -15.58 -17.25
C LYS A 99 6.14 -15.17 -15.99
N VAL A 100 6.50 -14.05 -15.37
CA VAL A 100 5.83 -13.51 -14.19
C VAL A 100 5.47 -12.05 -14.41
N SER A 101 4.26 -11.67 -14.01
CA SER A 101 3.80 -10.28 -14.09
C SER A 101 3.72 -9.72 -12.68
N VAL A 102 4.35 -8.56 -12.48
CA VAL A 102 4.37 -7.82 -11.21
C VAL A 102 3.75 -6.45 -11.44
N LEU A 103 2.73 -6.12 -10.64
CA LEU A 103 2.10 -4.80 -10.60
C LEU A 103 2.39 -4.18 -9.24
N ALA A 104 3.11 -3.07 -9.21
CA ALA A 104 3.41 -2.31 -8.00
C ALA A 104 2.56 -1.03 -7.99
N VAL A 105 1.59 -0.92 -7.08
CA VAL A 105 0.75 0.27 -6.92
C VAL A 105 1.35 1.17 -5.85
N ASP A 106 1.89 2.30 -6.27
CA ASP A 106 2.50 3.29 -5.39
C ASP A 106 1.53 4.44 -5.11
N SER A 107 1.48 4.87 -3.85
CA SER A 107 0.68 6.00 -3.41
C SER A 107 1.35 7.35 -3.68
N VAL A 108 2.67 7.35 -3.85
CA VAL A 108 3.48 8.54 -4.15
C VAL A 108 3.80 8.55 -5.65
N TRP A 109 3.91 9.75 -6.24
CA TRP A 109 4.31 9.89 -7.63
C TRP A 109 5.83 9.74 -7.79
N GLY A 110 6.28 8.78 -8.59
CA GLY A 110 7.67 8.70 -9.05
C GLY A 110 8.67 8.37 -7.93
N CYS A 111 8.29 7.54 -6.98
CA CYS A 111 9.19 7.14 -5.89
C CYS A 111 10.41 6.35 -6.43
N THR A 112 11.59 6.96 -6.33
CA THR A 112 12.86 6.37 -6.79
C THR A 112 13.23 5.11 -5.99
N ASP A 113 12.85 5.05 -4.71
CA ASP A 113 13.06 3.89 -3.84
C ASP A 113 12.29 2.66 -4.37
N THR A 114 11.01 2.84 -4.70
CA THR A 114 10.17 1.78 -5.29
C THR A 114 10.77 1.25 -6.57
N LEU A 115 11.15 2.15 -7.49
CA LEU A 115 11.77 1.77 -8.75
C LEU A 115 13.04 0.94 -8.53
N ALA A 116 13.94 1.43 -7.67
CA ALA A 116 15.24 0.79 -7.47
C ALA A 116 15.13 -0.57 -6.76
N VAL A 117 14.25 -0.70 -5.76
CA VAL A 117 14.08 -1.95 -5.01
C VAL A 117 13.31 -2.99 -5.83
N MET A 118 12.23 -2.61 -6.52
CA MET A 118 11.44 -3.56 -7.32
C MET A 118 12.22 -4.09 -8.53
N THR A 119 12.99 -3.23 -9.23
CA THR A 119 13.87 -3.69 -10.31
C THR A 119 15.02 -4.55 -9.79
N ALA A 120 15.57 -4.27 -8.60
CA ALA A 120 16.56 -5.13 -7.97
C ALA A 120 15.98 -6.51 -7.59
N ALA A 121 14.75 -6.56 -7.08
CA ALA A 121 14.07 -7.80 -6.75
C ALA A 121 13.84 -8.69 -7.98
N LEU A 122 13.59 -8.09 -9.14
CA LEU A 122 13.36 -8.81 -10.40
C LEU A 122 14.63 -9.07 -11.22
N LYS A 123 15.78 -8.52 -10.84
CA LYS A 123 17.05 -8.76 -11.53
C LYS A 123 17.34 -10.26 -11.66
N GLY A 124 17.54 -10.71 -12.89
CA GLY A 124 17.81 -12.12 -13.23
C GLY A 124 16.59 -13.05 -13.20
N VAL A 125 15.40 -12.53 -12.91
CA VAL A 125 14.15 -13.30 -13.01
C VAL A 125 13.75 -13.38 -14.48
N LYS A 126 13.88 -14.57 -15.07
CA LYS A 126 13.63 -14.79 -16.48
C LYS A 126 12.18 -14.45 -16.86
N ASN A 127 12.02 -13.62 -17.90
CA ASN A 127 10.72 -13.19 -18.44
C ASN A 127 9.82 -12.54 -17.37
N ALA A 128 10.38 -11.70 -16.50
CA ALA A 128 9.60 -10.88 -15.58
C ALA A 128 9.19 -9.56 -16.25
N THR A 129 7.94 -9.17 -16.05
CA THR A 129 7.44 -7.84 -16.44
C THR A 129 6.99 -7.08 -15.20
N LEU A 130 7.47 -5.86 -15.04
CA LEU A 130 7.13 -4.95 -13.94
C LEU A 130 6.34 -3.77 -14.48
N THR A 131 5.19 -3.49 -13.90
CA THR A 131 4.54 -2.18 -14.05
C THR A 131 4.42 -1.49 -12.70
N ILE A 132 4.87 -0.23 -12.61
CA ILE A 132 4.66 0.64 -11.46
C ILE A 132 3.51 1.60 -11.78
N LEU A 133 2.43 1.51 -11.02
CA LEU A 133 1.22 2.31 -11.13
C LEU A 133 1.23 3.41 -10.07
N ASN A 134 1.56 4.64 -10.47
CA ASN A 134 1.62 5.78 -9.55
C ASN A 134 0.24 6.42 -9.39
N THR A 135 -0.29 6.44 -8.16
CA THR A 135 -1.62 7.00 -7.90
C THR A 135 -1.59 8.45 -7.42
N GLY A 136 -0.48 8.93 -6.84
CA GLY A 136 -0.35 10.30 -6.31
C GLY A 136 -1.27 10.63 -5.12
N THR A 137 -1.96 9.63 -4.56
CA THR A 137 -2.95 9.82 -3.49
C THR A 137 -2.34 10.30 -2.18
N GLN A 138 -1.07 9.95 -1.93
CA GLN A 138 -0.34 10.36 -0.73
C GLN A 138 0.43 11.66 -0.98
N GLN A 139 0.25 12.64 -0.09
CA GLN A 139 0.98 13.91 -0.10
C GLN A 139 1.78 14.14 1.19
N ASP A 140 1.62 13.28 2.21
CA ASP A 140 2.42 13.30 3.42
C ASP A 140 3.65 12.36 3.35
N PHE A 141 4.46 12.37 4.41
CA PHE A 141 5.63 11.50 4.54
C PHE A 141 5.42 10.31 5.49
N VAL A 142 4.22 10.13 6.05
CA VAL A 142 4.00 9.21 7.18
C VAL A 142 3.02 8.07 6.89
N SER A 143 2.14 8.23 5.90
CA SER A 143 0.99 7.32 5.72
C SER A 143 1.21 6.18 4.72
N CYS A 144 2.40 6.05 4.14
CA CYS A 144 2.70 5.05 3.09
C CYS A 144 2.36 3.61 3.47
N LYS A 145 2.50 3.23 4.75
CA LYS A 145 2.17 1.88 5.23
C LYS A 145 0.67 1.58 5.18
N ILE A 146 -0.14 2.59 5.50
CA ILE A 146 -1.59 2.49 5.50
C ILE A 146 -2.11 2.53 4.07
N PHE A 147 -1.54 3.41 3.22
CA PHE A 147 -1.85 3.43 1.79
C PHE A 147 -1.54 2.11 1.09
N ALA A 148 -0.38 1.53 1.37
CA ALA A 148 0.01 0.25 0.79
C ALA A 148 -0.95 -0.88 1.22
N LEU A 149 -1.33 -0.93 2.51
CA LEU A 149 -2.30 -1.90 2.98
C LEU A 149 -3.68 -1.68 2.33
N ALA A 150 -4.20 -0.45 2.32
CA ALA A 150 -5.50 -0.14 1.70
C ALA A 150 -5.53 -0.51 0.21
N LYS A 151 -4.44 -0.26 -0.53
CA LYS A 151 -4.32 -0.64 -1.94
C LYS A 151 -4.20 -2.16 -2.12
N ALA A 152 -3.50 -2.88 -1.26
CA ALA A 152 -3.47 -4.34 -1.29
C ALA A 152 -4.85 -4.94 -0.93
N MET A 153 -5.61 -4.27 -0.08
CA MET A 153 -6.96 -4.65 0.34
C MET A 153 -8.04 -4.28 -0.69
N ALA A 154 -7.71 -3.52 -1.75
CA ALA A 154 -8.65 -3.25 -2.82
C ALA A 154 -9.09 -4.58 -3.47
N ASP A 155 -10.37 -4.91 -3.30
CA ASP A 155 -10.95 -6.15 -3.83
C ASP A 155 -11.23 -6.06 -5.35
N ALA A 156 -10.18 -5.80 -6.12
CA ALA A 156 -10.24 -5.52 -7.55
C ALA A 156 -9.94 -6.74 -8.42
N GLY A 157 -10.47 -7.91 -8.06
CA GLY A 157 -10.15 -9.21 -8.64
C GLY A 157 -10.03 -9.23 -10.16
N ASP A 158 -11.13 -8.90 -10.86
CA ASP A 158 -11.21 -8.96 -12.33
C ASP A 158 -10.35 -7.89 -13.01
N LEU A 159 -10.33 -6.67 -12.45
CA LEU A 159 -9.51 -5.57 -12.94
C LEU A 159 -8.03 -5.96 -12.90
N MET A 160 -7.54 -6.47 -11.77
CA MET A 160 -6.13 -6.82 -11.63
C MET A 160 -5.74 -8.00 -12.54
N VAL A 161 -6.66 -8.95 -12.78
CA VAL A 161 -6.45 -10.02 -13.76
C VAL A 161 -6.30 -9.45 -15.18
N ASP A 162 -7.14 -8.48 -15.58
CA ASP A 162 -7.03 -7.81 -16.86
C ASP A 162 -5.71 -7.03 -17.00
N LEU A 163 -5.33 -6.28 -15.95
CA LEU A 163 -4.07 -5.54 -15.93
C LEU A 163 -2.85 -6.47 -16.03
N HIS A 164 -2.86 -7.63 -15.38
CA HIS A 164 -1.79 -8.61 -15.55
C HIS A 164 -1.72 -9.16 -16.97
N LYS A 165 -2.85 -9.38 -17.67
CA LYS A 165 -2.86 -9.78 -19.08
C LYS A 165 -2.22 -8.70 -19.96
N LYS A 166 -2.59 -7.44 -19.74
CA LYS A 166 -2.00 -6.28 -20.45
C LYS A 166 -0.52 -6.12 -20.16
N ASN A 167 -0.11 -6.23 -18.89
CA ASN A 167 1.29 -6.16 -18.48
C ASN A 167 2.11 -7.26 -19.18
N PHE A 168 1.59 -8.49 -19.22
CA PHE A 168 2.22 -9.58 -19.96
C PHE A 168 2.40 -9.34 -21.47
N GLY A 169 1.59 -8.47 -22.07
CA GLY A 169 1.66 -8.10 -23.49
C GLY A 169 2.36 -6.77 -23.77
N GLY A 170 2.79 -6.03 -22.73
CA GLY A 170 3.30 -4.67 -22.88
C GLY A 170 2.23 -3.66 -23.31
N GLU A 171 0.96 -3.91 -22.97
CA GLU A 171 -0.19 -3.12 -23.43
C GLU A 171 -0.61 -2.03 -22.44
N ILE A 172 0.07 -1.91 -21.29
CA ILE A 172 -0.17 -0.81 -20.35
C ILE A 172 0.54 0.43 -20.90
N VAL A 173 -0.23 1.49 -21.15
CA VAL A 173 0.31 2.75 -21.64
C VAL A 173 1.03 3.47 -20.51
N GLY A 174 2.30 3.81 -20.75
CA GLY A 174 3.16 4.51 -19.81
C GLY A 174 4.55 4.74 -20.39
N THR A 175 5.48 5.17 -19.56
CA THR A 175 6.89 5.25 -19.93
C THR A 175 7.51 3.88 -19.80
N GLY A 176 7.90 3.28 -20.93
CA GLY A 176 8.61 2.00 -20.98
C GLY A 176 10.12 2.19 -20.81
N ASP A 177 10.77 1.26 -20.11
CA ASP A 177 12.22 1.17 -19.98
C ASP A 177 12.64 -0.31 -19.80
N THR A 178 13.94 -0.59 -19.88
CA THR A 178 14.51 -1.89 -19.54
C THR A 178 15.64 -1.70 -18.54
N ILE A 179 15.44 -2.15 -17.30
CA ILE A 179 16.42 -2.02 -16.21
C ILE A 179 16.72 -3.41 -15.65
N ASN A 180 18.01 -3.79 -15.59
CA ASN A 180 18.43 -5.11 -15.08
C ASN A 180 17.77 -6.31 -15.81
N ASP A 181 17.58 -6.20 -17.13
CA ASP A 181 16.86 -7.18 -17.96
C ASP A 181 15.39 -7.39 -17.57
N VAL A 182 14.80 -6.40 -16.90
CA VAL A 182 13.37 -6.36 -16.53
C VAL A 182 12.66 -5.39 -17.45
N ASP A 183 11.62 -5.87 -18.13
CA ASP A 183 10.69 -5.02 -18.88
C ASP A 183 9.88 -4.19 -17.87
N LEU A 184 10.12 -2.88 -17.84
CA LEU A 184 9.51 -1.95 -16.92
C LEU A 184 8.55 -1.03 -17.65
N THR A 185 7.36 -0.84 -17.08
CA THR A 185 6.46 0.26 -17.45
C THR A 185 6.14 1.10 -16.22
N ILE A 186 6.27 2.42 -16.34
CA ILE A 186 5.80 3.36 -15.32
C ILE A 186 4.56 4.05 -15.87
N ALA A 187 3.42 3.85 -15.23
CA ALA A 187 2.14 4.38 -15.69
C ALA A 187 1.44 5.21 -14.61
N ARG A 188 0.57 6.11 -15.07
CA ARG A 188 -0.35 6.84 -14.21
C ARG A 188 -1.46 5.89 -13.78
N GLY A 189 -1.63 5.73 -12.46
CA GLY A 189 -2.62 4.81 -11.91
C GLY A 189 -4.04 5.15 -12.33
N SER A 190 -4.41 6.44 -12.44
CA SER A 190 -5.77 6.86 -12.76
C SER A 190 -6.22 6.50 -14.18
N ASP A 191 -5.29 6.11 -15.05
CA ASP A 191 -5.59 5.74 -16.43
C ASP A 191 -6.03 4.27 -16.54
N VAL A 192 -5.76 3.46 -15.50
CA VAL A 192 -5.95 2.00 -15.54
C VAL A 192 -6.56 1.39 -14.26
N LEU A 193 -6.50 2.08 -13.12
CA LEU A 193 -7.09 1.66 -11.85
C LEU A 193 -8.46 2.34 -11.65
N ASP A 194 -9.36 1.68 -10.94
CA ASP A 194 -10.66 2.26 -10.60
C ASP A 194 -10.66 3.01 -9.25
N ALA A 195 -11.83 3.55 -8.91
CA ALA A 195 -12.08 4.35 -7.71
C ALA A 195 -11.58 3.73 -6.39
N ARG A 196 -11.52 2.40 -6.27
CA ARG A 196 -11.07 1.73 -5.04
C ARG A 196 -9.64 2.11 -4.65
N PHE A 197 -8.79 2.42 -5.61
CA PHE A 197 -7.39 2.79 -5.35
C PHE A 197 -7.20 4.27 -4.97
N PHE A 198 -8.25 5.09 -5.11
CA PHE A 198 -8.26 6.54 -4.92
C PHE A 198 -9.15 7.03 -3.77
N GLN A 199 -9.83 6.13 -3.06
CA GLN A 199 -10.71 6.45 -1.92
C GLN A 199 -10.06 7.36 -0.87
N HIS A 200 -8.75 7.22 -0.70
CA HIS A 200 -7.97 7.94 0.32
C HIS A 200 -7.12 9.07 -0.24
N THR A 201 -7.49 9.66 -1.38
CA THR A 201 -6.76 10.79 -1.98
C THR A 201 -6.71 11.97 -0.99
N MET A 202 -5.51 12.42 -0.61
CA MET A 202 -5.36 13.44 0.44
C MET A 202 -5.65 14.86 -0.05
N SER A 203 -5.21 15.19 -1.26
CA SER A 203 -5.26 16.55 -1.78
C SER A 203 -6.51 16.77 -2.63
N LYS A 204 -7.18 17.90 -2.43
CA LYS A 204 -8.28 18.34 -3.29
C LYS A 204 -7.84 18.52 -4.74
N HIS A 205 -6.64 19.06 -4.97
CA HIS A 205 -6.13 19.24 -6.33
C HIS A 205 -5.95 17.90 -7.05
N VAL A 206 -5.35 16.90 -6.38
CA VAL A 206 -5.21 15.56 -6.95
C VAL A 206 -6.58 14.92 -7.19
N PHE A 207 -7.52 15.10 -6.26
CA PHE A 207 -8.88 14.56 -6.40
C PHE A 207 -9.65 15.18 -7.56
N ASP A 208 -9.58 16.50 -7.73
CA ASP A 208 -10.25 17.24 -8.79
C ASP A 208 -9.70 16.87 -10.18
N ASP A 209 -8.42 16.49 -10.26
CA ASP A 209 -7.75 16.04 -11.48
C ASP A 209 -8.04 14.56 -11.84
N LEU A 210 -8.75 13.81 -10.97
CA LEU A 210 -9.12 12.43 -11.27
C LEU A 210 -10.15 12.38 -12.42
N PRO A 211 -10.06 11.35 -13.29
CA PRO A 211 -11.09 11.07 -14.28
C PRO A 211 -12.48 11.01 -13.64
N VAL A 212 -13.48 11.54 -14.33
CA VAL A 212 -14.87 11.65 -13.82
C VAL A 212 -15.41 10.32 -13.29
N HIS A 213 -15.18 9.22 -14.01
CA HIS A 213 -15.63 7.88 -13.61
C HIS A 213 -14.97 7.33 -12.32
N ILE A 214 -13.84 7.91 -11.91
CA ILE A 214 -13.17 7.63 -10.63
C ILE A 214 -13.64 8.63 -9.56
N ARG A 215 -13.79 9.90 -9.92
CA ARG A 215 -14.09 11.01 -9.00
C ARG A 215 -15.54 10.98 -8.51
N GLU A 216 -16.52 10.80 -9.38
CA GLU A 216 -17.95 10.85 -9.03
C GLU A 216 -18.35 9.86 -7.94
N PRO A 217 -17.95 8.56 -7.99
CA PRO A 217 -18.29 7.62 -6.92
C PRO A 217 -17.65 7.94 -5.56
N LEU A 218 -16.65 8.82 -5.52
CA LEU A 218 -15.88 9.17 -4.33
C LEU A 218 -16.23 10.57 -3.79
N GLU A 219 -17.04 11.35 -4.49
CA GLU A 219 -17.24 12.77 -4.17
C GLU A 219 -17.86 12.96 -2.77
N GLU A 220 -18.90 12.20 -2.45
CA GLU A 220 -19.54 12.27 -1.13
C GLU A 220 -18.55 11.93 -0.01
N SER A 221 -17.82 10.82 -0.13
CA SER A 221 -16.87 10.39 0.90
C SER A 221 -15.67 11.34 0.99
N PHE A 222 -15.23 11.91 -0.14
CA PHE A 222 -14.19 12.92 -0.15
C PHE A 222 -14.62 14.17 0.63
N VAL A 223 -15.80 14.72 0.32
CA VAL A 223 -16.34 15.91 1.00
C VAL A 223 -16.54 15.65 2.50
N GLN A 224 -17.07 14.49 2.87
CA GLN A 224 -17.29 14.12 4.28
C GLN A 224 -15.98 14.05 5.08
N ASN A 225 -14.87 13.68 4.45
CA ASN A 225 -13.56 13.55 5.10
C ASN A 225 -12.62 14.74 4.85
N PHE A 226 -13.00 15.69 4.00
CA PHE A 226 -12.17 16.88 3.76
C PHE A 226 -12.22 17.82 4.96
N ARG A 227 -11.05 18.29 5.40
CA ARG A 227 -10.90 19.22 6.51
C ARG A 227 -10.03 20.39 6.09
N GLU A 228 -10.45 21.57 6.46
CA GLU A 228 -9.65 22.80 6.44
C GLU A 228 -9.33 23.17 7.89
N MET A 229 -8.06 23.36 8.18
CA MET A 229 -7.57 23.64 9.53
C MET A 229 -6.37 24.60 9.49
N GLU A 230 -6.18 25.35 10.57
CA GLU A 230 -5.02 26.20 10.75
C GLU A 230 -4.09 25.55 11.77
N VAL A 231 -2.87 25.21 11.36
CA VAL A 231 -1.88 24.56 12.23
C VAL A 231 -0.66 25.46 12.32
N ALA A 232 -0.40 25.97 13.54
CA ALA A 232 0.69 26.92 13.80
C ALA A 232 0.67 28.14 12.86
N GLY A 233 -0.52 28.68 12.58
CA GLY A 233 -0.70 29.86 11.72
C GLY A 233 -0.67 29.57 10.21
N MET A 234 -0.56 28.30 9.80
CA MET A 234 -0.54 27.90 8.39
C MET A 234 -1.83 27.15 8.03
N PRO A 235 -2.59 27.60 7.02
CA PRO A 235 -3.75 26.86 6.55
C PRO A 235 -3.32 25.53 5.93
N ARG A 236 -4.03 24.47 6.31
CA ARG A 236 -3.89 23.11 5.78
C ARG A 236 -5.27 22.62 5.38
N ALA A 237 -5.35 22.04 4.20
CA ALA A 237 -6.58 21.45 3.70
C ALA A 237 -6.26 20.05 3.16
N TYR A 238 -6.82 19.02 3.78
CA TYR A 238 -6.60 17.65 3.34
C TYR A 238 -7.75 16.72 3.75
N ASN A 239 -7.87 15.62 3.03
CA ASN A 239 -8.82 14.56 3.31
C ASN A 239 -8.27 13.62 4.38
N THR A 240 -9.00 13.46 5.49
CA THR A 240 -8.60 12.68 6.67
C THR A 240 -8.93 11.18 6.59
N SER A 241 -9.40 10.69 5.43
CA SER A 241 -9.88 9.30 5.29
C SER A 241 -8.77 8.27 5.50
N ILE A 242 -7.50 8.59 5.19
CA ILE A 242 -6.39 7.66 5.43
C ILE A 242 -6.07 7.52 6.93
N GLU A 243 -6.24 8.59 7.71
CA GLU A 243 -6.13 8.55 9.16
C GLU A 243 -7.23 7.71 9.80
N GLN A 244 -8.46 7.81 9.26
CA GLN A 244 -9.57 6.97 9.70
C GLN A 244 -9.32 5.49 9.37
N GLU A 245 -8.78 5.19 8.17
CA GLU A 245 -8.41 3.82 7.80
C GLU A 245 -7.26 3.29 8.69
N ARG A 246 -6.28 4.14 9.07
CA ARG A 246 -5.24 3.79 10.05
C ARG A 246 -5.87 3.34 11.38
N LEU A 247 -6.76 4.15 11.94
CA LEU A 247 -7.43 3.84 13.21
C LEU A 247 -8.23 2.54 13.12
N LYS A 248 -8.94 2.32 12.01
CA LYS A 248 -9.67 1.08 11.74
C LYS A 248 -8.74 -0.13 11.75
N TYR A 249 -7.65 -0.12 10.96
CA TYR A 249 -6.71 -1.25 10.92
C TYR A 249 -6.05 -1.54 12.27
N LEU A 250 -5.69 -0.51 13.04
CA LEU A 250 -5.13 -0.69 14.37
C LEU A 250 -6.17 -1.26 15.36
N ARG A 251 -7.42 -0.81 15.31
CA ARG A 251 -8.49 -1.34 16.16
C ARG A 251 -8.82 -2.80 15.80
N ASP A 252 -8.88 -3.12 14.52
CA ASP A 252 -9.06 -4.50 14.04
C ASP A 252 -7.92 -5.39 14.53
N ALA A 253 -6.67 -4.93 14.41
CA ALA A 253 -5.50 -5.65 14.92
C ALA A 253 -5.55 -5.86 16.43
N LEU A 254 -5.98 -4.86 17.19
CA LEU A 254 -6.14 -4.96 18.64
C LEU A 254 -7.24 -5.96 19.03
N ALA A 255 -8.36 -5.97 18.29
CA ALA A 255 -9.47 -6.89 18.56
C ALA A 255 -9.10 -8.35 18.28
N GLN A 256 -8.26 -8.60 17.28
CA GLN A 256 -7.80 -9.94 16.91
C GLN A 256 -6.62 -10.45 17.75
N CYS A 257 -5.95 -9.56 18.50
CA CYS A 257 -4.95 -9.89 19.50
C CYS A 257 -5.44 -9.47 20.89
N PRO A 258 -6.42 -10.16 21.49
CA PRO A 258 -6.68 -9.94 22.91
C PRO A 258 -5.39 -10.26 23.65
N GLY A 259 -4.87 -9.31 24.43
CA GLY A 259 -3.75 -9.57 25.34
C GLY A 259 -4.05 -10.79 26.23
N PRO A 260 -3.05 -11.36 26.91
CA PRO A 260 -3.25 -12.55 27.74
C PRO A 260 -4.42 -12.29 28.69
N GLN A 261 -5.53 -13.00 28.46
CA GLN A 261 -6.65 -12.98 29.38
C GLN A 261 -6.10 -13.50 30.71
N GLY A 262 -6.27 -12.69 31.75
CA GLY A 262 -5.88 -13.06 33.11
C GLY A 262 -6.35 -14.47 33.39
N ILE A 263 -5.41 -15.31 33.81
CA ILE A 263 -5.68 -16.65 34.28
C ILE A 263 -6.67 -16.46 35.43
N HIS A 264 -7.95 -16.78 35.20
CA HIS A 264 -8.89 -16.94 36.29
C HIS A 264 -8.37 -18.10 37.13
N GLU A 265 -7.84 -17.78 38.30
CA GLU A 265 -7.55 -18.76 39.34
C GLU A 265 -8.85 -19.52 39.62
N VAL A 266 -8.87 -20.79 39.22
CA VAL A 266 -9.88 -21.73 39.68
C VAL A 266 -9.59 -21.98 41.17
N PRO A 267 -10.52 -21.71 42.09
CA PRO A 267 -10.29 -22.04 43.48
C PRO A 267 -10.27 -23.57 43.59
N LEU A 268 -9.18 -24.10 44.13
CA LEU A 268 -9.10 -25.50 44.53
C LEU A 268 -10.06 -25.70 45.72
N SER A 269 -11.13 -26.47 45.48
CA SER A 269 -11.96 -27.11 46.49
C SER A 269 -11.30 -28.37 47.02
#